data_AF-A0A094HF24-F1
#
_entry.id   AF-A0A094HF24-F1
#
_cell.length_a   1.000
_cell.length_b   1.000
_cell.length_c   1.000
_cell.angle_alpha   90.00
_cell.angle_beta   90.00
_cell.angle_gamma   90.00
#
_symmetry.space_group_name_H-M   'P 1'
#
loop_
_entity.id
_entity.type
_entity.pdbx_description
1 polymer ?
#
loop_
_entity_poly.entity_id
_entity_poly.type
_entity_poly.pdbx_seq_one_letter_code
_entity_poly.pdbx_strand_id
1 'polypeptide(L)'
;MAGKARKDLAKANVAALSTLHIGSLIFNGAFIVFSLIFRSRSLVTYAVLSIPAFACQYILESSGRPKYTTLNGKSSLKSAGEDLAAPGLTEYLFDVVWVTWACLLAVLALGDKAWWLFAIVPVFGLWKGWGLIGAARGMLGGPQGQPQGGEEQQQAAPQNRRQRRMAA
;
A
#
# COMPACT_ATOMS: atom_id res chain seq x y z
N MET A 1 -0.20 -27.11 -12.67
CA MET A 1 0.56 -25.85 -12.53
C MET A 1 0.19 -24.98 -11.31
N ALA A 2 -0.82 -25.35 -10.50
CA ALA A 2 -1.30 -24.52 -9.38
C ALA A 2 -0.28 -24.26 -8.25
N GLY A 3 0.68 -25.16 -8.03
CA GLY A 3 1.73 -24.97 -7.01
C GLY A 3 2.85 -24.00 -7.42
N LYS A 4 3.05 -23.78 -8.73
CA LYS A 4 4.11 -22.89 -9.23
C LYS A 4 3.73 -21.42 -9.00
N ALA A 5 2.51 -21.04 -9.39
CA ALA A 5 1.99 -19.69 -9.21
C ALA A 5 2.05 -19.22 -7.74
N ARG A 6 1.68 -20.07 -6.77
CA ARG A 6 1.77 -19.74 -5.34
C ARG A 6 3.21 -19.53 -4.86
N LYS A 7 4.15 -20.31 -5.38
CA LYS A 7 5.58 -20.16 -5.05
C LYS A 7 6.15 -18.89 -5.66
N ASP A 8 5.75 -18.57 -6.89
CA ASP A 8 6.19 -17.35 -7.58
C ASP A 8 5.63 -16.10 -6.87
N LEU A 9 4.36 -16.12 -6.46
CA LEU A 9 3.75 -15.06 -5.63
C LEU A 9 4.48 -14.90 -4.30
N ALA A 10 4.77 -16.00 -3.60
CA ALA A 10 5.50 -15.94 -2.33
C ALA A 10 6.90 -15.32 -2.49
N LYS A 11 7.60 -15.62 -3.59
CA LYS A 11 8.90 -15.00 -3.91
C LYS A 11 8.76 -13.51 -4.22
N ALA A 12 7.75 -13.13 -5.00
CA ALA A 12 7.48 -11.73 -5.33
C ALA A 12 7.17 -10.91 -4.07
N ASN A 13 6.34 -11.43 -3.17
CA ASN A 13 6.02 -10.78 -1.89
C ASN A 13 7.27 -10.59 -1.02
N VAL A 14 8.12 -11.60 -0.90
CA VAL A 14 9.37 -11.48 -0.14
C VAL A 14 10.29 -10.41 -0.74
N ALA A 15 10.39 -10.34 -2.07
CA ALA A 15 11.18 -9.31 -2.73
C ALA A 15 10.60 -7.91 -2.45
N ALA A 16 9.29 -7.73 -2.59
CA ALA A 16 8.62 -6.46 -2.33
C ALA A 16 8.79 -6.00 -0.86
N LEU A 17 8.59 -6.92 0.10
CA LEU A 17 8.80 -6.64 1.52
C LEU A 17 10.27 -6.33 1.81
N SER A 18 11.22 -7.03 1.19
CA SER A 18 12.65 -6.74 1.38
C SER A 18 13.01 -5.34 0.91
N THR A 19 12.56 -4.94 -0.29
CA THR A 19 12.74 -3.57 -0.80
C THR A 19 12.09 -2.54 0.12
N LEU A 20 10.88 -2.83 0.62
CA LEU A 20 10.16 -1.96 1.55
C LEU A 20 10.94 -1.73 2.85
N HIS A 21 11.44 -2.79 3.48
CA HIS A 21 12.18 -2.69 4.74
C HIS A 21 13.55 -2.03 4.55
N ILE A 22 14.29 -2.42 3.51
CA ILE A 22 15.60 -1.83 3.20
C ILE A 22 15.44 -0.35 2.88
N GLY A 23 14.50 0.01 2.00
CA GLY A 23 14.20 1.40 1.68
C GLY A 23 13.84 2.19 2.92
N SER A 24 12.95 1.66 3.76
CA SER A 24 12.55 2.32 5.01
C SER A 24 13.72 2.53 5.94
N LEU A 25 14.58 1.52 6.11
CA LEU A 25 15.77 1.64 6.94
C LEU A 25 16.72 2.72 6.41
N ILE A 26 16.92 2.78 5.09
CA ILE A 26 17.77 3.77 4.44
C ILE A 26 17.21 5.17 4.63
N PHE A 27 15.95 5.43 4.27
CA PHE A 27 15.39 6.79 4.33
C PHE A 27 15.23 7.30 5.76
N ASN A 28 14.72 6.47 6.67
CA ASN A 28 14.57 6.86 8.08
C ASN A 28 15.93 6.98 8.76
N GLY A 29 16.85 6.04 8.50
CA GLY A 29 18.20 6.08 9.03
C GLY A 29 18.96 7.31 8.53
N ALA A 30 18.92 7.60 7.24
CA ALA A 30 19.51 8.81 6.66
C ALA A 30 18.92 10.07 7.28
N PHE A 31 17.60 10.13 7.48
CA PHE A 31 16.95 11.26 8.12
C PHE A 31 17.45 11.47 9.56
N ILE A 32 17.44 10.42 10.37
CA ILE A 32 17.87 10.48 11.77
C ILE A 32 19.34 10.87 11.86
N VAL A 33 20.22 10.17 11.13
CA VAL A 33 21.66 10.45 11.11
C VAL A 33 21.94 11.88 10.68
N PHE A 34 21.28 12.36 9.63
CA PHE A 34 21.45 13.73 9.17
C PHE A 34 20.97 14.75 10.21
N SER A 35 19.81 14.49 10.82
CA SER A 35 19.21 15.37 11.82
C SER A 35 20.05 15.50 13.10
N LEU A 36 20.81 14.46 13.44
CA LEU A 36 21.65 14.42 14.63
C LEU A 36 23.05 14.98 14.37
N ILE A 37 23.65 14.71 13.20
CA ILE A 37 25.06 15.05 12.93
C ILE A 37 25.20 16.43 12.26
N PHE A 38 24.36 16.75 11.28
CA PHE A 38 24.58 17.92 10.42
C PHE A 38 23.68 19.11 10.76
N ARG A 39 22.37 18.87 10.89
CA ARG A 39 21.40 19.94 11.12
C ARG A 39 20.22 19.43 11.93
N SER A 40 19.98 20.02 13.09
CA SER A 40 18.80 19.68 13.90
C SER A 40 17.52 19.91 13.07
N ARG A 41 16.80 18.80 12.82
CA ARG A 41 15.45 18.78 12.25
C ARG A 41 14.46 18.38 13.35
N SER A 42 13.19 18.72 13.18
CA SER A 42 12.17 18.36 14.17
C SER A 42 11.91 16.85 14.19
N LEU A 43 12.56 16.14 15.13
CA LEU A 43 12.37 14.70 15.35
C LEU A 43 10.95 14.36 15.81
N VAL A 44 10.28 15.27 16.52
CA VAL A 44 8.89 15.10 16.94
C VAL A 44 7.96 15.09 15.72
N THR A 45 8.16 16.04 14.80
CA THR A 45 7.36 16.11 13.56
C THR A 45 7.58 14.87 12.70
N TYR A 46 8.84 14.44 12.59
CA TYR A 46 9.19 13.18 11.94
C TYR A 46 8.50 11.98 12.58
N ALA A 47 8.55 11.85 13.90
CA ALA A 47 7.95 10.72 14.60
C ALA A 47 6.44 10.66 14.36
N VAL A 48 5.74 11.79 14.48
CA VAL A 48 4.28 11.86 14.29
C VAL A 48 3.89 11.59 12.84
N LEU A 49 4.52 12.26 11.88
CA LEU A 49 4.14 12.14 10.47
C LEU A 49 4.58 10.80 9.85
N SER A 50 5.53 10.09 10.45
CA SER A 50 5.91 8.75 9.97
C SER A 50 5.00 7.62 10.49
N ILE A 51 4.15 7.87 11.50
CA ILE A 51 3.24 6.84 12.07
C ILE A 51 2.38 6.17 10.99
N PRO A 52 1.70 6.90 10.08
CA PRO A 52 0.89 6.26 9.04
C PRO A 52 1.70 5.34 8.13
N ALA A 53 2.94 5.74 7.79
CA ALA A 53 3.83 4.91 6.97
C ALA A 53 4.23 3.62 7.69
N PHE A 54 4.56 3.70 8.98
CA PHE A 54 4.87 2.51 9.78
C PHE A 54 3.66 1.59 9.95
N ALA A 55 2.46 2.16 10.13
CA ALA A 55 1.23 1.37 10.16
C ALA A 55 0.99 0.65 8.83
N CYS A 56 1.20 1.33 7.69
CA CYS A 56 1.08 0.72 6.37
C CYS A 56 2.10 -0.42 6.17
N GLN A 57 3.35 -0.22 6.58
CA GLN A 57 4.38 -1.26 6.54
C GLN A 57 4.01 -2.48 7.37
N TYR A 58 3.47 -2.26 8.57
CA TYR A 58 2.99 -3.34 9.42
C TYR A 58 1.86 -4.13 8.77
N ILE A 59 0.89 -3.45 8.15
CA ILE A 59 -0.21 -4.10 7.44
C ILE A 59 0.31 -4.91 6.24
N LEU A 60 1.23 -4.34 5.45
CA LEU A 60 1.85 -5.02 4.29
C LEU A 60 2.65 -6.26 4.72
N GLU A 61 3.43 -6.17 5.80
CA GLU A 61 4.17 -7.32 6.35
C GLU A 61 3.20 -8.40 6.89
N SER A 62 2.15 -8.01 7.60
CA SER A 62 1.18 -8.96 8.17
C SER A 62 0.39 -9.71 7.08
N SER A 63 0.00 -9.00 6.01
CA SER A 63 -0.83 -9.54 4.92
C SER A 63 0.00 -10.30 3.86
N GLY A 64 1.14 -9.74 3.45
CA GLY A 64 1.94 -10.25 2.33
C GLY A 64 2.96 -11.33 2.70
N ARG A 65 3.35 -11.46 3.97
CA ARG A 65 4.45 -12.35 4.35
C ARG A 65 4.09 -13.84 4.17
N PRO A 66 4.84 -14.60 3.36
CA PRO A 66 4.58 -16.02 3.17
C PRO A 66 4.84 -16.82 4.45
N LYS A 67 3.95 -17.78 4.71
CA LYS A 67 4.03 -18.68 5.87
C LYS A 67 4.42 -20.08 5.41
N TYR A 68 5.46 -20.64 6.01
CA TYR A 68 5.96 -21.98 5.72
C TYR A 68 5.67 -22.90 6.91
N THR A 69 5.42 -24.18 6.64
CA THR A 69 5.28 -25.22 7.66
C THR A 69 6.29 -26.32 7.40
N THR A 70 6.97 -26.75 8.45
CA THR A 70 7.91 -27.87 8.38
C THR A 70 7.24 -29.09 8.98
N LEU A 71 7.02 -30.12 8.17
CA LEU A 71 6.55 -31.43 8.62
C LEU A 71 7.56 -32.48 8.17
N ASN A 72 8.05 -33.30 9.11
CA ASN A 72 8.99 -34.39 8.83
C ASN A 72 10.24 -33.95 8.02
N GLY A 73 10.85 -32.83 8.40
CA GLY A 73 12.08 -32.32 7.77
C GLY A 73 11.89 -31.68 6.38
N LYS A 74 10.67 -31.65 5.82
CA LYS A 74 10.37 -30.98 4.55
C LYS A 74 9.60 -29.69 4.81
N SER A 75 10.17 -28.56 4.37
CA SER A 75 9.49 -27.26 4.39
C SER A 75 8.51 -27.16 3.23
N SER A 76 7.25 -26.86 3.53
CA SER A 76 6.19 -26.67 2.54
C SER A 76 5.51 -25.32 2.75
N LEU A 77 5.15 -24.66 1.65
CA LEU A 77 4.48 -23.36 1.68
C LEU A 77 3.03 -23.54 2.16
N LYS A 78 2.70 -22.99 3.32
CA LYS A 78 1.35 -23.02 3.91
C LYS A 78 0.46 -21.93 3.34
N SER A 79 0.99 -20.71 3.20
CA SER A 79 0.32 -19.58 2.57
C SER A 79 1.34 -18.69 1.87
N ALA A 80 1.00 -18.21 0.67
CA ALA A 80 1.84 -17.28 -0.07
C ALA A 80 1.69 -15.82 0.42
N GLY A 81 0.68 -15.55 1.25
CA GLY A 81 0.27 -14.18 1.58
C GLY A 81 -0.70 -13.61 0.55
N GLU A 82 -1.19 -12.40 0.82
CA GLU A 82 -1.96 -11.60 -0.12
C GLU A 82 -1.03 -11.04 -1.21
N ASP A 83 -1.53 -10.83 -2.43
CA ASP A 83 -0.71 -10.30 -3.51
C ASP A 83 -0.39 -8.83 -3.26
N LEU A 84 0.87 -8.53 -2.94
CA LEU A 84 1.30 -7.16 -2.66
C LEU A 84 1.33 -6.28 -3.92
N ALA A 85 1.31 -6.89 -5.11
CA ALA A 85 1.22 -6.17 -6.37
C ALA A 85 -0.24 -5.94 -6.82
N ALA A 86 -1.23 -6.32 -6.01
CA ALA A 86 -2.62 -6.09 -6.34
C ALA A 86 -2.92 -4.57 -6.43
N PRO A 87 -3.73 -4.15 -7.41
CA PRO A 87 -4.17 -2.75 -7.50
C PRO A 87 -5.17 -2.42 -6.38
N GLY A 88 -5.24 -1.14 -6.00
CA GLY A 88 -6.22 -0.66 -5.03
C GLY A 88 -5.64 -0.42 -3.64
N LEU A 89 -6.02 -1.23 -2.64
CA LEU A 89 -5.64 -0.97 -1.24
C LEU A 89 -4.13 -1.17 -1.01
N THR A 90 -3.56 -2.28 -1.48
CA THR A 90 -2.13 -2.59 -1.36
C THR A 90 -1.27 -1.52 -2.03
N GLU A 91 -1.65 -1.10 -3.23
CA GLU A 91 -1.02 0.02 -3.95
C GLU A 91 -1.06 1.31 -3.11
N TYR A 92 -2.22 1.65 -2.53
CA TYR A 92 -2.35 2.82 -1.67
C TYR A 92 -1.48 2.72 -0.40
N LEU A 93 -1.35 1.54 0.20
CA LEU A 93 -0.45 1.33 1.35
C LEU A 93 1.02 1.58 0.97
N PHE A 94 1.44 1.18 -0.23
CA PHE A 94 2.77 1.50 -0.75
C PHE A 94 2.93 2.99 -1.05
N ASP A 95 1.93 3.63 -1.66
CA ASP A 95 1.95 5.07 -1.96
C ASP A 95 2.20 5.91 -0.70
N VAL A 96 1.51 5.59 0.41
CA VAL A 96 1.72 6.28 1.68
C VAL A 96 3.17 6.18 2.14
N VAL A 97 3.80 5.00 1.99
CA VAL A 97 5.21 4.80 2.35
C VAL A 97 6.14 5.58 1.41
N TRP A 98 5.90 5.50 0.10
CA TRP A 98 6.73 6.18 -0.91
C TRP A 98 6.66 7.70 -0.79
N VAL A 99 5.46 8.26 -0.59
CA VAL A 99 5.30 9.71 -0.36
C VAL A 99 5.98 10.12 0.94
N THR A 100 5.95 9.28 1.97
CA THR A 100 6.69 9.54 3.21
C THR A 100 8.20 9.62 2.94
N TRP A 101 8.78 8.68 2.20
CA TRP A 101 10.20 8.74 1.83
C TRP A 101 10.53 9.99 1.02
N ALA A 102 9.69 10.38 0.06
CA ALA A 102 9.85 11.60 -0.71
C ALA A 102 9.81 12.85 0.19
N CYS A 103 8.92 12.87 1.18
CA CYS A 103 8.86 13.95 2.17
C CYS A 103 10.13 14.00 3.04
N LEU A 104 10.66 12.86 3.47
CA LEU A 104 11.92 12.81 4.22
C LEU A 104 13.07 13.42 3.41
N LEU A 105 13.20 13.04 2.13
CA LEU A 105 14.19 13.63 1.23
C LEU A 105 13.99 15.14 1.07
N ALA A 106 12.75 15.59 0.90
CA ALA A 106 12.44 17.01 0.77
C ALA A 106 12.78 17.80 2.04
N VAL A 107 12.52 17.26 3.23
CA VAL A 107 12.88 17.89 4.51
C VAL A 107 14.40 17.89 4.71
N LEU A 108 15.10 16.85 4.26
CA LEU A 108 16.56 16.84 4.26
C LEU A 108 17.12 18.00 3.41
N ALA A 109 16.61 18.17 2.19
CA ALA A 109 17.09 19.16 1.24
C ALA A 109 16.63 20.61 1.56
N LEU A 110 15.34 20.82 1.82
CA LEU A 110 14.71 22.14 1.91
C LEU A 110 14.46 22.58 3.36
N GLY A 111 14.59 21.66 4.33
CA GLY A 111 14.37 21.89 5.74
C GLY A 111 12.94 21.71 6.22
N ASP A 112 12.69 22.06 7.49
CA ASP A 112 11.44 21.71 8.20
C ASP A 112 10.18 22.30 7.58
N LYS A 113 10.29 23.35 6.75
CA LYS A 113 9.13 23.86 5.99
C LYS A 113 8.61 22.84 4.97
N ALA A 114 9.43 21.89 4.52
CA ALA A 114 9.00 20.86 3.58
C ALA A 114 8.04 19.84 4.19
N TRP A 115 7.85 19.81 5.51
CA TRP A 115 6.80 19.01 6.14
C TRP A 115 5.40 19.34 5.61
N TRP A 116 5.18 20.54 5.08
CA TRP A 116 3.93 20.89 4.42
C TRP A 116 3.61 20.04 3.18
N LEU A 117 4.63 19.47 2.51
CA LEU A 117 4.41 18.52 1.41
C LEU A 117 3.70 17.25 1.90
N PHE A 118 3.84 16.91 3.18
CA PHE A 118 3.16 15.77 3.77
C PHE A 118 1.63 15.95 3.78
N ALA A 119 1.12 17.18 3.71
CA ALA A 119 -0.32 17.45 3.59
C ALA A 119 -0.94 16.90 2.30
N ILE A 120 -0.13 16.59 1.28
CA ILE A 120 -0.60 15.93 0.05
C ILE A 120 -1.19 14.56 0.35
N VAL A 121 -0.63 13.81 1.31
CA VAL A 121 -1.10 12.46 1.69
C VAL A 121 -2.55 12.48 2.21
N PRO A 122 -2.91 13.24 3.26
CA PRO A 122 -4.29 13.27 3.74
C PRO A 122 -5.24 13.93 2.73
N VAL A 123 -4.80 14.92 1.94
CA VAL A 123 -5.65 15.53 0.91
C VAL A 123 -6.03 14.49 -0.16
N PHE A 124 -5.06 13.71 -0.63
CA PHE A 124 -5.32 12.64 -1.61
C PHE A 124 -6.13 11.50 -1.00
N GLY A 125 -5.83 11.11 0.24
CA GLY A 125 -6.58 10.10 0.98
C GLY A 125 -8.04 10.49 1.20
N LEU A 126 -8.32 11.75 1.52
CA LEU A 126 -9.68 12.29 1.61
C LEU A 126 -10.38 12.29 0.25
N TRP A 127 -9.70 12.68 -0.82
CA TRP A 127 -10.27 12.67 -2.17
C TRP A 127 -10.68 11.26 -2.62
N LYS A 128 -9.83 10.25 -2.40
CA LYS A 128 -10.18 8.84 -2.67
C LYS A 128 -11.19 8.27 -1.68
N GLY A 129 -11.11 8.67 -0.40
CA GLY A 129 -11.98 8.20 0.67
C GLY A 129 -13.40 8.78 0.63
N TRP A 130 -13.63 9.87 -0.09
CA TRP A 130 -14.96 10.50 -0.17
C TRP A 130 -16.02 9.54 -0.74
N GLY A 131 -15.64 8.66 -1.67
CA GLY A 131 -16.52 7.59 -2.19
C GLY A 131 -16.85 6.50 -1.15
N LEU A 132 -15.92 6.20 -0.24
CA LEU A 132 -16.10 5.20 0.82
C LEU A 132 -17.02 5.71 1.94
N ILE A 133 -16.96 7.01 2.26
CA ILE A 133 -17.87 7.64 3.22
C ILE A 133 -19.31 7.62 2.68
N GLY A 134 -19.50 7.82 1.38
CA GLY A 134 -20.80 7.66 0.72
C GLY A 134 -21.34 6.22 0.82
N ALA A 135 -20.49 5.23 0.57
CA ALA A 135 -20.86 3.81 0.69
C ALA A 135 -21.16 3.39 2.15
N ALA A 136 -20.36 3.84 3.12
CA ALA A 136 -20.58 3.58 4.54
C ALA A 136 -21.86 4.24 5.07
N ARG A 137 -22.19 5.44 4.58
CA ARG A 137 -23.45 6.13 4.90
C ARG A 137 -24.67 5.44 4.29
N GLY A 138 -24.54 4.88 3.09
CA GLY A 138 -25.56 4.02 2.47
C GLY A 138 -25.73 2.67 3.16
N MET A 139 -24.70 2.17 3.86
CA MET A 139 -24.75 0.91 4.60
C MET A 139 -25.29 1.08 6.04
N LEU A 140 -25.12 2.26 6.66
CA LEU A 140 -25.69 2.57 7.99
C LEU A 140 -27.08 3.24 7.96
N GLY A 141 -27.60 3.60 6.80
CA GLY A 141 -28.95 4.17 6.63
C GLY A 141 -29.70 3.46 5.52
N GLY A 142 -30.46 2.42 5.86
CA GLY A 142 -31.27 1.61 4.92
C GLY A 142 -32.26 2.40 4.06
N PRO A 143 -32.98 1.71 3.16
CA PRO A 143 -32.80 1.81 1.72
C PRO A 143 -33.73 2.84 1.07
N GLN A 144 -33.19 3.93 0.52
CA GLN A 144 -33.71 4.54 -0.71
C GLN A 144 -32.77 5.64 -1.21
N GLY A 145 -32.51 5.66 -2.51
CA GLY A 145 -31.87 6.79 -3.17
C GLY A 145 -30.51 6.45 -3.75
N GLN A 146 -30.56 5.95 -4.98
CA GLN A 146 -29.48 6.06 -5.95
C GLN A 146 -28.90 7.49 -5.96
N PRO A 147 -27.58 7.65 -6.07
CA PRO A 147 -27.06 8.71 -6.91
C PRO A 147 -26.23 8.09 -8.02
N GLN A 148 -26.85 8.13 -9.20
CA GLN A 148 -26.20 8.14 -10.49
C GLN A 148 -25.28 9.37 -10.55
N GLY A 149 -24.01 9.21 -10.92
CA GLY A 149 -23.09 10.33 -11.14
C GLY A 149 -21.65 10.05 -10.72
N GLY A 150 -20.99 9.16 -11.44
CA GLY A 150 -19.54 8.97 -11.38
C GLY A 150 -19.10 8.47 -12.75
N GLU A 151 -18.50 9.36 -13.53
CA GLU A 151 -18.20 9.22 -14.94
C GLU A 151 -17.41 7.94 -15.28
N GLU A 152 -17.72 7.46 -16.48
CA GLU A 152 -17.17 6.31 -17.15
C GLU A 152 -15.63 6.30 -17.17
N GLN A 153 -15.05 5.30 -16.52
CA GLN A 153 -13.86 4.64 -17.09
C GLN A 153 -14.21 3.20 -17.42
N GLN A 154 -14.63 3.08 -18.66
CA GLN A 154 -14.87 1.86 -19.38
C GLN A 154 -13.57 1.05 -19.47
N GLN A 155 -13.37 0.12 -18.54
CA GLN A 155 -12.55 -1.06 -18.78
C GLN A 155 -13.49 -2.25 -18.93
N ALA A 156 -13.88 -2.46 -20.19
CA ALA A 156 -14.52 -3.68 -20.63
C ALA A 156 -13.62 -4.87 -20.28
N ALA A 157 -14.04 -5.65 -19.27
CA ALA A 157 -13.54 -6.99 -19.08
C ALA A 157 -13.80 -7.80 -20.37
N PRO A 158 -12.84 -8.58 -20.91
CA PRO A 158 -13.08 -9.40 -22.08
C PRO A 158 -13.97 -10.57 -21.69
N GLN A 159 -15.28 -10.37 -21.76
CA GLN A 159 -16.27 -11.42 -21.58
C GLN A 159 -16.18 -12.39 -22.77
N ASN A 160 -15.60 -13.56 -22.50
CA ASN A 160 -15.65 -14.82 -23.24
C ASN A 160 -16.42 -14.82 -24.57
N ARG A 161 -15.74 -14.46 -25.67
CA ARG A 161 -16.23 -14.62 -27.06
C ARG A 161 -16.49 -16.07 -27.48
N ARG A 162 -16.24 -17.07 -26.62
CA ARG A 162 -16.43 -18.50 -26.90
C ARG A 162 -17.83 -19.04 -26.60
N GLN A 163 -18.64 -18.35 -25.80
CA GLN A 163 -19.98 -18.85 -25.43
C GLN A 163 -21.09 -18.42 -26.41
N ARG A 164 -20.82 -17.48 -27.31
CA ARG A 164 -21.82 -16.94 -28.26
C ARG A 164 -21.92 -17.69 -29.60
N ARG A 165 -21.10 -18.72 -29.82
CA ARG A 165 -21.10 -19.51 -31.08
C ARG A 165 -21.79 -20.87 -30.97
N MET A 166 -22.39 -21.20 -29.83
CA MET A 166 -23.10 -22.48 -29.62
C MET A 166 -24.62 -22.33 -29.50
N ALA A 167 -25.17 -21.16 -29.87
CA ALA A 167 -26.61 -20.87 -29.76
C ALA A 167 -27.17 -20.13 -30.99
N ALA A 168 -26.56 -20.31 -32.17
CA ALA A 168 -27.08 -19.83 -33.44
C ALA A 168 -27.04 -20.96 -34.47
#